data_AF-A0A938DGJ8-F1
#
_entry.id   AF-A0A938DGJ8-F1
#
_cell.length_a   1.000
_cell.length_b   1.000
_cell.length_c   1.000
_cell.angle_alpha   90.00
_cell.angle_beta   90.00
_cell.angle_gamma   90.00
#
_symmetry.space_group_name_H-M   'P 1'
#
loop_
_entity.id
_entity.type
_entity.pdbx_description
1 polymer ?
#
loop_
_entity_poly.entity_id
_entity_poly.type
_entity_poly.pdbx_seq_one_letter_code
_entity_poly.pdbx_strand_id
1 'polypeptide(L)'
;MINPTGDQIGRQGERKFDDLCELAGLIVSSLHPDMTGRDRHVEFPFVEPTAYLSLDTRPSPLACYVQVKTLKDKNTRFKMRLSVAERLARETKPAFICVLRMNDQREFVDMHLLHVYESMLATILKRLRKEHLNGSTHLNQLEISFSIAFGRAVELNPQSLRDVLQAEIADGMHAYAVKKARQLSELGYDEQRIQGKVSFGAVKVPDLVDGLLGLRNLPVKQFDVLERRFGMDVSIAAGSQKEEVRWHTFQIHPTPVSRCTLVSTNNKTGDSASLEGDLYVPAISGLEPEYIKVIVKVP
;
A
#
# COMPACT_ATOMS: atom_id res chain seq x y z
N MET A 1 -7.62 28.14 38.60
CA MET A 1 -7.50 26.74 38.15
C MET A 1 -6.42 26.66 37.10
N ILE A 2 -5.36 25.87 37.34
CA ILE A 2 -4.27 25.69 36.37
C ILE A 2 -4.78 24.72 35.29
N ASN A 3 -4.84 25.18 34.04
CA ASN A 3 -5.16 24.32 32.90
C ASN A 3 -4.00 23.33 32.71
N PRO A 4 -4.27 22.02 32.69
CA PRO A 4 -3.22 21.03 32.51
C PRO A 4 -2.60 21.14 31.13
N THR A 5 -1.30 20.90 31.02
CA THR A 5 -0.61 20.87 29.73
C THR A 5 -1.06 19.65 28.92
N GLY A 6 -0.89 19.69 27.59
CA GLY A 6 -1.23 18.55 26.71
C GLY A 6 -0.60 17.23 27.18
N ASP A 7 0.62 17.30 27.72
CA ASP A 7 1.35 16.14 28.25
C ASP A 7 0.71 15.53 29.51
N GLN A 8 0.05 16.34 30.34
CA GLN A 8 -0.68 15.82 31.51
C GLN A 8 -1.97 15.11 31.10
N ILE A 9 -2.61 15.56 30.03
CA ILE A 9 -3.80 14.91 29.46
C ILE A 9 -3.42 13.60 28.76
N GLY A 10 -2.30 13.58 28.05
CA GLY A 10 -1.73 12.35 27.46
C GLY A 10 -1.49 11.28 28.52
N ARG A 11 -0.76 11.64 29.59
CA ARG A 11 -0.47 10.72 30.70
C ARG A 11 -1.70 10.18 31.43
N GLN A 12 -2.78 10.94 31.53
CA GLN A 12 -4.04 10.45 32.11
C GLN A 12 -4.69 9.37 31.25
N GLY A 13 -4.70 9.56 29.92
CA GLY A 13 -5.22 8.54 29.00
C GLY A 13 -4.39 7.27 29.01
N GLU A 14 -3.07 7.41 29.04
CA GLU A 14 -2.15 6.28 29.19
C GLU A 14 -2.43 5.47 30.46
N ARG A 15 -2.55 6.12 31.62
CA ARG A 15 -2.91 5.43 32.88
C ARG A 15 -4.26 4.73 32.79
N LYS A 16 -5.27 5.42 32.23
CA LYS A 16 -6.60 4.82 32.07
C LYS A 16 -6.56 3.58 31.18
N PHE A 17 -5.74 3.59 30.13
CA PHE A 17 -5.53 2.44 29.27
C PHE A 17 -4.83 1.30 30.02
N ASP A 18 -3.80 1.61 30.78
CA ASP A 18 -3.08 0.63 31.62
C ASP A 18 -4.04 -0.03 32.63
N ASP A 19 -4.83 0.76 33.35
CA ASP A 19 -5.85 0.27 34.28
C ASP A 19 -6.85 -0.69 33.60
N LEU A 20 -7.30 -0.36 32.37
CA LEU A 20 -8.22 -1.22 31.61
C LEU A 20 -7.55 -2.54 31.21
N CYS A 21 -6.28 -2.52 30.81
CA CYS A 21 -5.53 -3.72 30.46
C CYS A 21 -5.33 -4.62 31.69
N GLU A 22 -4.88 -4.06 32.81
CA GLU A 22 -4.62 -4.80 34.05
C GLU A 22 -5.90 -5.47 34.58
N LEU A 23 -7.01 -4.71 34.64
CA LEU A 23 -8.31 -5.25 35.05
C LEU A 23 -8.87 -6.29 34.08
N ALA A 24 -8.43 -6.29 32.82
CA ALA A 24 -8.79 -7.29 31.82
C ALA A 24 -7.92 -8.56 31.88
N GLY A 25 -6.97 -8.63 32.83
CA GLY A 25 -5.99 -9.71 32.91
C GLY A 25 -5.03 -9.75 31.72
N LEU A 26 -4.70 -8.58 31.16
CA LEU A 26 -3.67 -8.41 30.13
C LEU A 26 -2.38 -7.92 30.78
N ILE A 27 -1.25 -8.32 30.21
CA ILE A 27 0.07 -7.87 30.63
C ILE A 27 0.41 -6.63 29.80
N VAL A 28 0.59 -5.49 30.45
CA VAL A 28 0.94 -4.22 29.80
C VAL A 28 2.35 -3.79 30.19
N SER A 29 3.14 -3.39 29.21
CA SER A 29 4.50 -2.89 29.42
C SER A 29 4.76 -1.60 28.65
N SER A 30 5.42 -0.65 29.29
CA SER A 30 5.85 0.61 28.68
C SER A 30 7.13 0.41 27.87
N LEU A 31 7.21 1.06 26.71
CA LEU A 31 8.37 0.99 25.84
C LEU A 31 9.24 2.25 26.02
N HIS A 32 10.38 2.12 26.71
CA HIS A 32 11.38 3.17 26.83
C HIS A 32 12.64 2.81 26.00
N PRO A 33 13.26 3.76 25.27
CA PRO A 33 12.96 5.19 25.18
C PRO A 33 11.82 5.54 24.20
N ASP A 34 11.16 6.68 24.47
CA ASP A 34 9.96 7.26 23.83
C ASP A 34 10.12 7.65 22.33
N MET A 35 11.13 7.10 21.66
CA MET A 35 11.52 7.42 20.28
C MET A 35 10.80 6.55 19.23
N THR A 36 10.07 5.52 19.67
CA THR A 36 9.46 4.55 18.74
C THR A 36 8.01 4.85 18.38
N GLY A 37 7.36 5.79 19.09
CA GLY A 37 5.95 6.12 18.85
C GLY A 37 5.00 4.94 19.09
N ARG A 38 5.38 4.10 20.05
CA ARG A 38 4.60 3.00 20.60
C ARG A 38 4.61 3.24 22.09
N ASP A 39 3.44 3.44 22.69
CA ASP A 39 3.37 3.77 24.11
C ASP A 39 3.39 2.48 24.95
N ARG A 40 2.70 1.43 24.47
CA ARG A 40 2.51 0.17 25.19
C ARG A 40 2.73 -1.06 24.31
N HIS A 41 3.23 -2.13 24.92
CA HIS A 41 3.15 -3.50 24.42
C HIS A 41 2.20 -4.28 25.33
N VAL A 42 1.15 -4.83 24.75
CA VAL A 42 0.08 -5.56 25.44
C VAL A 42 0.15 -7.02 25.05
N GLU A 43 0.16 -7.91 26.03
CA GLU A 43 0.23 -9.35 25.85
C GLU A 43 -0.91 -10.06 26.59
N PHE A 44 -1.48 -11.07 25.94
CA PHE A 44 -2.39 -12.00 26.57
C PHE A 44 -1.60 -13.02 27.39
N PRO A 45 -2.16 -13.57 28.48
CA PRO A 45 -1.52 -14.65 29.20
C PRO A 45 -1.35 -15.88 28.29
N PHE A 46 -0.34 -16.70 28.58
CA PHE A 46 -0.21 -17.99 27.91
C PHE A 46 -1.45 -18.84 28.14
N VAL A 47 -1.82 -19.62 27.12
CA VAL A 47 -2.79 -20.70 27.31
C VAL A 47 -2.17 -21.72 28.26
N GLU A 48 -2.92 -22.09 29.29
CA GLU A 48 -2.50 -23.12 30.24
C GLU A 48 -2.34 -24.47 29.53
N PRO A 49 -1.31 -25.26 29.90
CA PRO A 49 -1.12 -26.58 29.32
C PRO A 49 -2.31 -27.49 29.66
N THR A 50 -2.64 -28.37 28.73
CA THR A 50 -3.70 -29.39 28.90
C THR A 50 -3.15 -30.76 28.52
N ALA A 51 -3.95 -31.82 28.69
CA ALA A 51 -3.57 -33.17 28.27
C ALA A 51 -3.17 -33.28 26.79
N TYR A 52 -3.62 -32.34 25.95
CA TYR A 52 -3.35 -32.30 24.50
C TYR A 52 -2.49 -31.10 24.08
N LEU A 53 -2.01 -30.29 25.02
CA LEU A 53 -1.21 -29.09 24.75
C LEU A 53 -0.03 -29.04 25.72
N SER A 54 1.15 -29.42 25.26
CA SER A 54 2.36 -29.36 26.05
C SER A 54 2.95 -27.94 26.08
N LEU A 55 3.87 -27.71 27.01
CA LEU A 55 4.50 -26.41 27.21
C LEU A 55 5.33 -25.94 26.02
N ASP A 56 5.89 -26.88 25.25
CA ASP A 56 6.74 -26.63 24.08
C ASP A 56 5.96 -26.46 22.77
N THR A 57 4.73 -26.98 22.70
CA THR A 57 3.87 -26.87 21.50
C THR A 57 2.78 -25.83 21.61
N ARG A 58 2.62 -25.19 22.78
CA ARG A 58 1.61 -24.13 22.95
C ARG A 58 1.92 -22.94 22.04
N PRO A 59 0.89 -22.30 21.45
CA PRO A 59 1.10 -21.13 20.63
C PRO A 59 1.68 -19.98 21.46
N SER A 60 2.41 -19.08 20.79
CA SER A 60 2.79 -17.81 21.40
C SER A 60 1.54 -17.02 21.83
N PRO A 61 1.60 -16.29 22.96
CA PRO A 61 0.50 -15.44 23.38
C PRO A 61 0.19 -14.40 22.31
N LEU A 62 -1.07 -14.01 22.25
CA LEU A 62 -1.48 -12.85 21.45
C LEU A 62 -0.80 -11.61 22.02
N ALA A 63 -0.27 -10.75 21.15
CA ALA A 63 0.43 -9.56 21.55
C ALA A 63 0.21 -8.44 20.54
N CYS A 64 0.16 -7.19 21.00
CA CYS A 64 0.05 -6.03 20.13
C CYS A 64 0.78 -4.81 20.67
N TYR A 65 1.10 -3.87 19.78
CA TYR A 65 1.55 -2.53 20.17
C TYR A 65 0.38 -1.55 20.15
N VAL A 66 0.38 -0.63 21.10
CA VAL A 66 -0.65 0.40 21.21
C VAL A 66 -0.02 1.78 21.36
N GLN A 67 -0.45 2.71 20.52
CA GLN A 67 -0.28 4.15 20.75
C GLN A 67 -1.55 4.69 21.39
N VAL A 68 -1.45 5.31 22.55
CA VAL A 68 -2.55 5.95 23.25
C VAL A 68 -2.62 7.42 22.85
N LYS A 69 -3.84 7.91 22.61
CA LYS A 69 -4.15 9.32 22.38
C LYS A 69 -5.38 9.71 23.18
N THR A 70 -5.31 10.89 23.79
CA THR A 70 -6.44 11.49 24.49
C THR A 70 -6.97 12.66 23.68
N LEU A 71 -8.27 12.67 23.43
CA LEU A 71 -8.97 13.76 22.75
C LEU A 71 -10.03 14.37 23.65
N LYS A 72 -10.39 15.62 23.41
CA LYS A 72 -11.65 16.16 23.93
C LYS A 72 -12.82 15.44 23.27
N ASP A 73 -13.88 15.16 24.00
CA ASP A 73 -15.10 14.50 23.53
C ASP A 73 -15.70 15.11 22.25
N LYS A 74 -15.65 16.44 22.11
CA LYS A 74 -16.10 17.18 20.92
C LYS A 74 -15.25 16.93 19.67
N ASN A 75 -14.03 16.42 19.82
CA ASN A 75 -13.11 16.17 18.71
C ASN A 75 -13.27 14.75 18.17
N THR A 76 -13.47 14.65 16.85
CA THR A 76 -13.59 13.37 16.14
C THR A 76 -12.35 13.00 15.34
N ARG A 77 -11.32 13.86 15.37
CA ARG A 77 -10.08 13.68 14.62
C ARG A 77 -8.88 13.91 15.51
N PHE A 78 -7.82 13.16 15.25
CA PHE A 78 -6.51 13.40 15.84
C PHE A 78 -5.45 13.51 14.75
N LYS A 79 -4.28 13.99 15.15
CA LYS A 79 -3.09 14.02 14.34
C LYS A 79 -1.98 13.26 15.04
N MET A 80 -1.07 12.72 14.25
CA MET A 80 0.16 12.12 14.74
C MET A 80 1.29 12.37 13.74
N ARG A 81 2.53 12.36 14.24
CA ARG A 81 3.72 12.45 13.40
C ARG A 81 3.74 11.31 12.39
N LEU A 82 4.08 11.62 11.15
CA LEU A 82 4.14 10.65 10.06
C LEU A 82 5.23 9.59 10.31
N SER A 83 6.33 9.96 10.96
CA SER A 83 7.36 9.00 11.42
C SER A 83 6.82 7.96 12.40
N VAL A 84 5.87 8.32 13.27
CA VAL A 84 5.24 7.36 14.19
C VAL A 84 4.27 6.45 13.42
N ALA A 85 3.46 7.03 12.53
CA ALA A 85 2.56 6.26 11.70
C ALA A 85 3.32 5.26 10.81
N GLU A 86 4.48 5.66 10.26
CA GLU A 86 5.36 4.76 9.50
C GLU A 86 5.81 3.56 10.35
N ARG A 87 6.27 3.80 11.58
CA ARG A 87 6.73 2.74 12.47
C ARG A 87 5.62 1.75 12.79
N LEU A 88 4.41 2.23 13.12
CA LEU A 88 3.25 1.37 13.35
C LEU A 88 2.84 0.61 12.08
N ALA A 89 2.90 1.25 10.90
CA ALA A 89 2.54 0.61 9.65
C ALA A 89 3.50 -0.52 9.26
N ARG A 90 4.81 -0.34 9.46
CA ARG A 90 5.86 -1.30 9.11
C ARG A 90 5.96 -2.48 10.08
N GLU A 91 5.31 -2.40 11.22
CA GLU A 91 5.31 -3.47 12.20
C GLU A 91 4.52 -4.68 11.66
N THR A 92 5.10 -5.87 11.84
CA THR A 92 4.45 -7.13 11.45
C THR A 92 3.60 -7.69 12.58
N LYS A 93 3.91 -7.33 13.82
CA LYS A 93 3.00 -7.52 14.95
C LYS A 93 1.76 -6.63 14.79
N PRO A 94 0.61 -7.01 15.39
CA PRO A 94 -0.57 -6.18 15.46
C PRO A 94 -0.26 -4.84 16.13
N ALA A 95 -0.81 -3.77 15.57
CA ALA A 95 -0.61 -2.41 16.06
C ALA A 95 -1.94 -1.66 16.06
N PHE A 96 -2.21 -0.95 17.15
CA PHE A 96 -3.44 -0.20 17.36
C PHE A 96 -3.14 1.24 17.77
N ILE A 97 -4.07 2.13 17.44
CA ILE A 97 -4.16 3.44 18.08
C ILE A 97 -5.40 3.44 18.95
N CYS A 98 -5.20 3.55 20.27
CA CYS A 98 -6.27 3.70 21.23
C CYS A 98 -6.55 5.18 21.44
N VAL A 99 -7.75 5.61 21.08
CA VAL A 99 -8.21 6.99 21.28
C VAL A 99 -9.22 7.00 22.41
N LEU A 100 -8.85 7.63 23.53
CA LEU A 100 -9.73 7.88 24.66
C LEU A 100 -10.28 9.29 24.56
N ARG A 101 -11.61 9.43 24.58
CA ARG A 101 -12.25 10.75 24.62
C ARG A 101 -12.56 11.15 26.04
N MET A 102 -12.27 12.41 26.36
CA MET A 102 -12.44 12.98 27.69
C MET A 102 -13.30 14.25 27.62
N ASN A 103 -14.30 14.34 28.49
CA ASN A 103 -15.18 15.51 28.58
C ASN A 103 -14.49 16.68 29.31
N ASP A 104 -15.17 17.83 29.37
CA ASP A 104 -14.66 19.03 30.04
C ASP A 104 -14.55 18.83 31.58
N GLN A 105 -15.26 17.84 32.15
CA GLN A 105 -15.19 17.40 33.55
C GLN A 105 -14.01 16.44 33.84
N ARG A 106 -13.18 16.13 32.83
CA ARG A 106 -12.04 15.20 32.90
C ARG A 106 -12.42 13.74 33.12
N GLU A 107 -13.61 13.35 32.71
CA GLU A 107 -14.06 11.98 32.71
C GLU A 107 -13.90 11.40 31.30
N PHE A 108 -13.40 10.18 31.22
CA PHE A 108 -13.34 9.44 29.97
C PHE A 108 -14.74 8.97 29.59
N VAL A 109 -15.21 9.34 28.40
CA VAL A 109 -16.58 9.08 27.94
C VAL A 109 -16.66 7.86 27.03
N ASP A 110 -15.62 7.60 26.24
CA ASP A 110 -15.54 6.43 25.37
C ASP A 110 -14.11 6.17 24.89
N MET A 111 -13.96 5.03 24.21
CA MET A 111 -12.72 4.55 23.62
C MET A 111 -12.97 4.14 22.16
N HIS A 112 -12.01 4.44 21.30
CA HIS A 112 -11.98 3.96 19.93
C HIS A 112 -10.66 3.22 19.68
N LEU A 113 -10.73 2.02 19.12
CA LEU A 113 -9.56 1.25 18.71
C LEU A 113 -9.44 1.29 17.20
N LEU A 114 -8.36 1.90 16.72
CA LEU A 114 -8.03 1.93 15.30
C LEU A 114 -6.96 0.89 15.04
N HIS A 115 -7.34 -0.18 14.36
CA HIS A 115 -6.42 -1.24 13.95
C HIS A 115 -5.60 -0.76 12.75
N VAL A 116 -4.27 -0.74 12.90
CA VAL A 116 -3.35 -0.41 11.80
C VAL A 116 -3.27 -1.61 10.87
N TYR A 117 -4.32 -1.84 10.09
CA TYR A 117 -4.51 -2.94 9.17
C TYR A 117 -5.40 -2.48 8.00
N GLU A 118 -5.35 -3.15 6.84
CA GLU A 118 -6.17 -2.84 5.66
C GLU A 118 -6.22 -1.34 5.28
N SER A 119 -7.38 -0.70 5.45
CA SER A 119 -7.67 0.67 5.03
C SER A 119 -6.83 1.70 5.77
N MET A 120 -6.57 1.48 7.05
CA MET A 120 -5.72 2.36 7.85
C MET A 120 -4.26 2.24 7.39
N LEU A 121 -3.78 1.00 7.18
CA LEU A 121 -2.46 0.76 6.62
C LEU A 121 -2.32 1.42 5.23
N ALA A 122 -3.29 1.22 4.34
CA ALA A 122 -3.32 1.84 3.02
C ALA A 122 -3.25 3.37 3.08
N THR A 123 -3.97 3.99 4.03
CA THR A 123 -3.95 5.43 4.24
C THR A 123 -2.56 5.94 4.65
N ILE A 124 -1.88 5.24 5.55
CA ILE A 124 -0.51 5.57 5.96
C ILE A 124 0.45 5.42 4.77
N LEU A 125 0.43 4.27 4.09
CA LEU A 125 1.33 3.98 2.97
C LEU A 125 1.12 4.96 1.81
N LYS A 126 -0.14 5.34 1.52
CA LYS A 126 -0.46 6.37 0.52
C LYS A 126 0.11 7.73 0.92
N ARG A 127 -0.01 8.13 2.19
CA ARG A 127 0.59 9.38 2.69
C ARG A 127 2.11 9.36 2.55
N LEU A 128 2.77 8.26 2.93
CA LEU A 128 4.22 8.09 2.79
C LEU A 128 4.68 8.18 1.34
N ARG A 129 3.96 7.52 0.41
CA ARG A 129 4.25 7.56 -1.02
C ARG A 129 4.16 9.00 -1.56
N LYS A 130 3.14 9.76 -1.16
CA LYS A 130 3.00 11.18 -1.52
C LYS A 130 4.19 12.01 -1.03
N GLU A 131 4.64 11.81 0.20
CA GLU A 131 5.76 12.57 0.75
C GLU A 131 7.10 12.21 0.13
N HIS A 132 7.29 10.94 -0.22
CA HIS A 132 8.45 10.52 -1.01
C HIS A 132 8.51 11.26 -2.36
N LEU A 133 7.37 11.37 -3.06
CA LEU A 133 7.28 12.12 -4.32
C LEU A 133 7.52 13.62 -4.16
N ASN A 134 7.17 14.18 -3.00
CA ASN A 134 7.47 15.57 -2.66
C ASN A 134 8.95 15.78 -2.24
N GLY A 135 9.78 14.74 -2.23
CA GLY A 135 11.19 14.81 -1.80
C GLY A 135 11.36 15.03 -0.30
N SER A 136 10.34 14.74 0.51
CA SER A 136 10.37 14.98 1.95
C SER A 136 11.24 13.94 2.67
N THR A 137 12.19 14.41 3.47
CA THR A 137 13.10 13.55 4.27
C THR A 137 12.81 13.61 5.78
N HIS A 138 12.12 14.65 6.26
CA HIS A 138 11.86 14.89 7.67
C HIS A 138 10.45 14.45 8.11
N LEU A 139 10.17 13.14 8.06
CA LEU A 139 8.86 12.58 8.42
C LEU A 139 8.42 12.89 9.88
N ASN A 140 9.36 13.22 10.76
CA ASN A 140 9.10 13.62 12.14
C ASN A 140 8.48 15.02 12.28
N GLN A 141 8.57 15.86 11.24
CA GLN A 141 7.97 17.20 11.19
C GLN A 141 6.63 17.20 10.44
N LEU A 142 6.29 16.09 9.78
CA LEU A 142 5.06 15.92 9.03
C LEU A 142 4.01 15.21 9.88
N GLU A 143 2.74 15.49 9.60
CA GLU A 143 1.62 14.88 10.31
C GLU A 143 0.69 14.13 9.35
N ILE A 144 -0.03 13.15 9.91
CA ILE A 144 -1.18 12.50 9.31
C ILE A 144 -2.36 12.61 10.28
N SER A 145 -3.55 12.84 9.73
CA SER A 145 -4.78 12.99 10.52
C SER A 145 -5.72 11.83 10.26
N PHE A 146 -6.25 11.25 11.34
CA PHE A 146 -7.26 10.20 11.30
C PHE A 146 -8.55 10.67 11.95
N SER A 147 -9.67 10.16 11.44
CA SER A 147 -10.96 10.23 12.13
C SER A 147 -11.10 9.03 13.04
N ILE A 148 -11.69 9.21 14.23
CA ILE A 148 -12.00 8.08 15.14
C ILE A 148 -12.98 7.08 14.51
N ALA A 149 -13.73 7.51 13.49
CA ALA A 149 -14.62 6.65 12.69
C ALA A 149 -13.88 5.63 11.81
N PHE A 150 -12.56 5.73 11.64
CA PHE A 150 -11.75 4.66 11.04
C PHE A 150 -11.62 3.44 11.97
N GLY A 151 -11.83 3.64 13.26
CA GLY A 151 -11.73 2.60 14.26
C GLY A 151 -13.08 2.09 14.70
N ARG A 152 -13.03 1.08 15.56
CA ARG A 152 -14.20 0.53 16.24
C ARG A 152 -14.41 1.31 17.54
N ALA A 153 -15.65 1.76 17.77
CA ALA A 153 -16.06 2.24 19.09
C ALA A 153 -16.08 1.05 20.06
N VAL A 154 -15.47 1.23 21.22
CA VAL A 154 -15.35 0.21 22.26
C VAL A 154 -15.86 0.80 23.55
N GLU A 155 -16.70 0.04 24.24
CA GLU A 155 -17.15 0.44 25.57
C GLU A 155 -15.95 0.58 26.52
N LEU A 156 -16.02 1.57 27.40
CA LEU A 156 -14.93 1.91 28.31
C LEU A 156 -14.88 0.95 29.51
N ASN A 157 -14.73 -0.35 29.25
CA ASN A 157 -14.59 -1.38 30.27
C ASN A 157 -13.51 -2.41 29.88
N PRO A 158 -12.96 -3.14 30.87
CA PRO A 158 -11.84 -4.06 30.64
C PRO A 158 -12.16 -5.21 29.66
N GLN A 159 -13.36 -5.80 29.78
CA GLN A 159 -13.73 -6.96 28.97
C GLN A 159 -13.91 -6.57 27.49
N SER A 160 -14.57 -5.45 27.22
CA SER A 160 -14.75 -4.96 25.85
C SER A 160 -13.42 -4.63 25.17
N LEU A 161 -12.43 -4.08 25.91
CA LEU A 161 -11.07 -3.89 25.39
C LEU A 161 -10.44 -5.24 24.97
N ARG A 162 -10.47 -6.21 25.88
CA ARG A 162 -9.90 -7.54 25.66
C ARG A 162 -10.53 -8.24 24.45
N ASP A 163 -11.86 -8.26 24.38
CA ASP A 163 -12.60 -8.96 23.35
C ASP A 163 -12.32 -8.38 21.96
N VAL A 164 -12.24 -7.05 21.86
CA VAL A 164 -11.91 -6.39 20.58
C VAL A 164 -10.47 -6.69 20.18
N LEU A 165 -9.51 -6.56 21.10
CA LEU A 165 -8.12 -6.90 20.78
C LEU A 165 -8.01 -8.35 20.33
N GLN A 166 -8.61 -9.30 21.05
CA GLN A 166 -8.57 -10.72 20.73
C GLN A 166 -9.22 -11.04 19.37
N ALA A 167 -10.38 -10.43 19.07
CA ALA A 167 -11.09 -10.67 17.83
C ALA A 167 -10.29 -10.25 16.59
N GLU A 168 -9.55 -9.14 16.67
CA GLU A 168 -8.72 -8.62 15.57
C GLU A 168 -7.46 -9.49 15.31
N ILE A 169 -7.11 -10.37 16.25
CA ILE A 169 -5.96 -11.30 16.17
C ILE A 169 -6.34 -12.77 16.42
N ALA A 170 -7.58 -13.14 16.16
CA ALA A 170 -8.12 -14.46 16.47
C ALA A 170 -7.36 -15.62 15.81
N ASP A 171 -6.76 -15.38 14.63
CA ASP A 171 -5.99 -16.39 13.89
C ASP A 171 -4.58 -16.65 14.47
N GLY A 172 -4.20 -15.92 15.52
CA GLY A 172 -2.88 -16.02 16.14
C GLY A 172 -1.80 -15.16 15.48
N MET A 173 -0.67 -15.05 16.19
CA MET A 173 0.40 -14.11 15.84
C MET A 173 1.09 -14.41 14.50
N HIS A 174 1.30 -15.69 14.18
CA HIS A 174 1.96 -16.08 12.94
C HIS A 174 1.10 -15.77 11.71
N ALA A 175 -0.17 -16.19 11.74
CA ALA A 175 -1.11 -15.95 10.65
C ALA A 175 -1.30 -14.44 10.42
N TYR A 176 -1.43 -13.66 11.49
CA TYR A 176 -1.50 -12.21 11.41
C TYR A 176 -0.25 -11.62 10.73
N ALA A 177 0.95 -12.00 11.17
CA ALA A 177 2.19 -11.48 10.62
C ALA A 177 2.34 -11.77 9.11
N VAL A 178 1.97 -12.97 8.66
CA VAL A 178 1.98 -13.35 7.24
C VAL A 178 1.00 -12.48 6.44
N LYS A 179 -0.24 -12.33 6.92
CA LYS A 179 -1.25 -11.48 6.25
C LYS A 179 -0.81 -10.01 6.21
N LYS A 180 -0.22 -9.51 7.30
CA LYS A 180 0.29 -8.14 7.41
C LYS A 180 1.46 -7.87 6.47
N ALA A 181 2.41 -8.81 6.40
CA ALA A 181 3.55 -8.72 5.48
C ALA A 181 3.07 -8.66 4.01
N ARG A 182 2.10 -9.51 3.66
CA ARG A 182 1.46 -9.48 2.34
C ARG A 182 0.82 -8.12 2.03
N GLN A 183 0.06 -7.55 2.96
CA GLN A 183 -0.51 -6.21 2.80
C GLN A 183 0.56 -5.13 2.57
N LEU A 184 1.67 -5.18 3.30
CA LEU A 184 2.78 -4.24 3.11
C LEU A 184 3.37 -4.31 1.70
N SER A 185 3.50 -5.52 1.15
CA SER A 185 4.03 -5.74 -0.20
C SER A 185 3.04 -5.47 -1.33
N GLU A 186 1.73 -5.61 -1.09
CA GLU A 186 0.72 -5.60 -2.16
C GLU A 186 -0.20 -4.37 -2.14
N LEU A 187 -0.49 -3.78 -0.97
CA LEU A 187 -1.49 -2.71 -0.88
C LEU A 187 -1.12 -1.51 -1.74
N GLY A 188 -2.08 -1.11 -2.57
CA GLY A 188 -1.97 0.03 -3.47
C GLY A 188 -1.29 -0.29 -4.79
N TYR A 189 -0.82 -1.51 -5.03
CA TYR A 189 -0.37 -1.88 -6.38
C TYR A 189 -1.58 -2.31 -7.23
N ASP A 190 -1.61 -1.82 -8.46
CA ASP A 190 -2.55 -2.27 -9.49
C ASP A 190 -1.94 -3.48 -10.25
N GLU A 191 -2.72 -4.16 -11.08
CA GLU A 191 -2.22 -5.24 -11.96
C GLU A 191 -1.03 -4.79 -12.82
N GLN A 192 -1.03 -3.51 -13.23
CA GLN A 192 0.05 -2.86 -13.96
C GLN A 192 1.01 -2.12 -13.02
N ARG A 193 1.65 -2.85 -12.10
CA ARG A 193 2.61 -2.28 -11.13
C ARG A 193 3.79 -1.57 -11.80
N ILE A 194 4.33 -2.14 -12.87
CA ILE A 194 5.50 -1.61 -13.59
C ILE A 194 5.04 -1.04 -14.92
N GLN A 195 5.39 0.19 -15.22
CA GLN A 195 5.05 0.88 -16.46
C GLN A 195 6.32 1.39 -17.13
N GLY A 196 6.46 1.15 -18.43
CA GLY A 196 7.53 1.73 -19.24
C GLY A 196 7.02 2.97 -19.97
N LYS A 197 7.68 4.12 -19.78
CA LYS A 197 7.42 5.33 -20.55
C LYS A 197 8.60 5.56 -21.49
N VAL A 198 8.37 5.40 -22.79
CA VAL A 198 9.36 5.71 -23.83
C VAL A 198 9.01 7.02 -24.51
N SER A 199 10.01 7.87 -24.72
CA SER A 199 9.93 9.03 -25.60
C SER A 199 10.90 8.82 -26.73
N PHE A 200 10.42 8.91 -27.96
CA PHE A 200 11.25 8.81 -29.16
C PHE A 200 11.83 10.19 -29.52
N GLY A 201 12.93 10.19 -30.28
CA GLY A 201 13.47 11.41 -30.89
C GLY A 201 12.54 12.01 -31.94
N ALA A 202 13.07 12.88 -32.81
CA ALA A 202 12.32 13.34 -33.98
C ALA A 202 12.07 12.17 -34.94
N VAL A 203 10.91 11.52 -34.82
CA VAL A 203 10.49 10.38 -35.65
C VAL A 203 9.27 10.81 -36.46
N LYS A 204 9.30 10.56 -37.78
CA LYS A 204 8.15 10.81 -38.64
C LYS A 204 7.07 9.75 -38.39
N VAL A 205 5.80 10.10 -38.57
CA VAL A 205 4.68 9.15 -38.35
C VAL A 205 4.83 7.82 -39.11
N PRO A 206 5.23 7.79 -40.40
CA PRO A 206 5.48 6.52 -41.09
C PRO A 206 6.56 5.66 -40.44
N ASP A 207 7.62 6.29 -39.94
CA ASP A 207 8.75 5.59 -39.30
C ASP A 207 8.33 5.03 -37.94
N LEU A 208 7.46 5.74 -37.21
CA LEU A 208 6.85 5.26 -35.96
C LEU A 208 5.97 4.04 -36.24
N VAL A 209 5.12 4.12 -37.27
CA VAL A 209 4.25 3.01 -37.70
C VAL A 209 5.06 1.77 -38.08
N ASP A 210 6.12 1.94 -38.87
CA ASP A 210 7.07 0.87 -39.18
C ASP A 210 7.71 0.28 -37.93
N GLY A 211 8.08 1.13 -36.97
CA GLY A 211 8.65 0.69 -35.70
C GLY A 211 7.69 -0.11 -34.84
N LEU A 212 6.44 0.32 -34.72
CA LEU A 212 5.38 -0.41 -34.00
C LEU A 212 5.07 -1.77 -34.64
N LEU A 213 5.25 -1.89 -35.95
CA LEU A 213 5.13 -3.15 -36.70
C LEU A 213 6.40 -4.01 -36.68
N GLY A 214 7.44 -3.58 -35.96
CA GLY A 214 8.72 -4.31 -35.86
C GLY A 214 9.54 -4.32 -37.16
N LEU A 215 9.23 -3.42 -38.11
CA LEU A 215 9.97 -3.27 -39.36
C LEU A 215 11.20 -2.35 -39.20
N ARG A 216 11.26 -1.58 -38.11
CA ARG A 216 12.32 -0.60 -37.86
C ARG A 216 12.63 -0.44 -36.38
N ASN A 217 13.88 -0.15 -36.07
CA ASN A 217 14.30 0.28 -34.74
C ASN A 217 14.02 1.77 -34.54
N LEU A 218 13.39 2.13 -33.42
CA LEU A 218 13.04 3.52 -33.11
C LEU A 218 14.13 4.19 -32.26
N PRO A 219 14.56 5.42 -32.59
CA PRO A 219 15.54 6.13 -31.77
C PRO A 219 14.92 6.57 -30.45
N VAL A 220 15.49 6.12 -29.34
CA VAL A 220 15.02 6.47 -28.00
C VAL A 220 15.65 7.79 -27.58
N LYS A 221 14.82 8.74 -27.17
CA LYS A 221 15.26 9.97 -26.51
C LYS A 221 15.32 9.77 -25.00
N GLN A 222 14.32 9.12 -24.43
CA GLN A 222 14.21 8.86 -23.00
C GLN A 222 13.41 7.59 -22.75
N PHE A 223 13.81 6.82 -21.75
CA PHE A 223 13.06 5.66 -21.29
C PHE A 223 13.04 5.67 -19.76
N ASP A 224 11.85 5.79 -19.19
CA ASP A 224 11.63 5.74 -17.75
C ASP A 224 10.87 4.46 -17.40
N VAL A 225 11.33 3.76 -16.38
CA VAL A 225 10.58 2.65 -15.79
C VAL A 225 9.97 3.15 -14.50
N LEU A 226 8.64 3.14 -14.44
CA LEU A 226 7.85 3.66 -13.34
C LEU A 226 7.22 2.52 -12.56
N GLU A 227 7.28 2.59 -11.24
CA GLU A 227 6.46 1.79 -10.35
C GLU A 227 5.22 2.58 -9.97
N ARG A 228 4.03 2.06 -10.27
CA ARG A 228 2.76 2.68 -9.89
C ARG A 228 2.24 2.09 -8.58
N ARG A 229 2.02 2.93 -7.58
CA ARG A 229 1.40 2.55 -6.30
C ARG A 229 0.45 3.64 -5.80
N PHE A 230 -0.77 3.27 -5.41
CA PHE A 230 -1.87 4.15 -5.03
C PHE A 230 -2.18 5.20 -6.12
N GLY A 231 -2.05 4.79 -7.40
CA GLY A 231 -2.15 5.69 -8.55
C GLY A 231 -1.01 6.70 -8.69
N MET A 232 0.09 6.52 -7.96
CA MET A 232 1.24 7.42 -7.97
C MET A 232 2.51 6.72 -8.45
N ASP A 233 3.13 7.30 -9.47
CA ASP A 233 4.27 6.71 -10.18
C ASP A 233 5.60 7.19 -9.58
N VAL A 234 6.53 6.27 -9.28
CA VAL A 234 7.91 6.57 -8.88
C VAL A 234 8.86 5.90 -9.86
N SER A 235 9.88 6.62 -10.32
CA SER A 235 10.89 6.03 -11.20
C SER A 235 11.73 4.96 -10.48
N ILE A 236 11.82 3.77 -11.07
CA ILE A 236 12.62 2.62 -10.60
C ILE A 236 14.06 2.73 -11.12
N ALA A 237 14.27 3.43 -12.23
CA ALA A 237 15.57 3.69 -12.83
C ALA A 237 15.74 5.21 -13.03
N ALA A 238 16.77 5.89 -12.52
CA ALA A 238 18.10 5.42 -12.12
C ALA A 238 18.40 5.64 -10.63
N GLY A 239 18.37 4.57 -9.85
CA GLY A 239 19.18 4.50 -8.64
C GLY A 239 20.63 4.16 -9.01
N SER A 240 21.58 5.00 -8.56
CA SER A 240 22.90 4.54 -8.11
C SER A 240 23.98 4.14 -9.13
N GLN A 241 23.90 4.49 -10.40
CA GLN A 241 25.11 4.50 -11.25
C GLN A 241 25.29 5.85 -11.93
N LYS A 242 26.48 6.43 -11.70
CA LYS A 242 27.04 7.60 -12.39
C LYS A 242 27.34 7.33 -13.88
N GLU A 243 26.73 6.30 -14.46
CA GLU A 243 26.79 6.00 -15.88
C GLU A 243 25.38 6.16 -16.44
N GLU A 244 25.19 7.18 -17.27
CA GLU A 244 23.97 7.31 -18.06
C GLU A 244 23.84 6.07 -18.95
N VAL A 245 22.98 5.12 -18.55
CA VAL A 245 22.51 4.08 -19.47
C VAL A 245 21.73 4.80 -20.57
N ARG A 246 22.41 5.04 -21.70
CA ARG A 246 21.82 5.66 -22.87
C ARG A 246 21.16 4.58 -23.71
N TRP A 247 19.84 4.51 -23.65
CA TRP A 247 19.05 3.73 -24.58
C TRP A 247 19.14 4.39 -25.95
N HIS A 248 19.72 3.70 -26.94
CA HIS A 248 19.92 4.26 -28.28
C HIS A 248 18.78 3.89 -29.22
N THR A 249 18.26 2.66 -29.09
CA THR A 249 17.20 2.15 -29.96
C THR A 249 16.19 1.32 -29.18
N PHE A 250 14.94 1.32 -29.65
CA PHE A 250 13.85 0.49 -29.16
C PHE A 250 13.36 -0.40 -30.30
N GLN A 251 13.35 -1.71 -30.08
CA GLN A 251 12.86 -2.69 -31.03
C GLN A 251 11.57 -3.31 -30.49
N ILE A 252 10.55 -3.35 -31.35
CA ILE A 252 9.24 -3.92 -31.01
C ILE A 252 9.09 -5.21 -31.81
N HIS A 253 8.72 -6.28 -31.11
CA HIS A 253 8.34 -7.55 -31.73
C HIS A 253 6.83 -7.72 -31.55
N PRO A 254 6.00 -7.23 -32.51
CA PRO A 254 4.56 -7.31 -32.36
C PRO A 254 4.10 -8.76 -32.43
N THR A 255 3.05 -9.08 -31.68
CA THR A 255 2.29 -10.31 -31.81
C THR A 255 1.13 -10.09 -32.80
N PRO A 256 0.70 -11.13 -33.53
CA PRO A 256 -0.42 -10.99 -34.45
C PRO A 256 -1.70 -10.68 -33.67
N VAL A 257 -2.51 -9.77 -34.21
CA VAL A 257 -3.80 -9.39 -33.61
C VAL A 257 -4.93 -10.32 -34.04
N SER A 258 -4.77 -11.01 -35.18
CA SER A 258 -5.74 -11.96 -35.69
C SER A 258 -5.13 -12.83 -36.80
N ARG A 259 -5.89 -13.83 -37.27
CA ARG A 259 -5.63 -14.53 -38.53
C ARG A 259 -6.57 -13.97 -39.60
N CYS A 260 -6.08 -13.88 -40.83
CA CYS A 260 -6.88 -13.45 -41.98
C CYS A 260 -6.63 -14.35 -43.19
N THR A 261 -7.54 -14.27 -44.15
CA THR A 261 -7.39 -14.90 -45.46
C THR A 261 -7.25 -13.80 -46.51
N LEU A 262 -6.12 -13.77 -47.21
CA LEU A 262 -5.91 -12.94 -48.37
C LEU A 262 -6.49 -13.64 -49.59
N VAL A 263 -7.43 -13.01 -50.29
CA VAL A 263 -7.99 -13.54 -51.54
C VAL A 263 -7.62 -12.58 -52.66
N SER A 264 -6.93 -13.11 -53.67
CA SER A 264 -6.63 -12.39 -54.91
C SER A 264 -7.43 -13.01 -56.03
N THR A 265 -8.26 -12.20 -56.69
CA THR A 265 -9.13 -12.66 -57.78
C THR A 265 -8.73 -11.99 -59.08
N ASN A 266 -8.56 -12.79 -60.13
CA ASN A 266 -8.36 -12.28 -61.48
C ASN A 266 -9.71 -11.84 -62.06
N ASN A 267 -9.89 -10.53 -62.20
CA ASN A 267 -11.14 -9.94 -62.71
C ASN A 267 -11.49 -10.35 -64.15
N LYS A 268 -10.55 -10.91 -64.93
CA LYS A 268 -10.80 -11.34 -66.32
C LYS A 268 -11.19 -12.81 -66.44
N THR A 269 -10.63 -13.68 -65.60
CA THR A 269 -10.87 -15.14 -65.67
C THR A 269 -11.82 -15.63 -64.58
N GLY A 270 -11.96 -14.88 -63.48
CA GLY A 270 -12.74 -15.28 -62.30
C GLY A 270 -11.96 -16.18 -61.33
N ASP A 271 -10.74 -16.57 -61.67
CA ASP A 271 -9.91 -17.42 -60.81
C ASP A 271 -9.48 -16.66 -59.56
N SER A 272 -9.54 -17.33 -58.41
CA SER A 272 -9.09 -16.77 -57.13
C SER A 272 -8.05 -17.67 -56.47
N ALA A 273 -7.02 -17.05 -55.90
CA ALA A 273 -6.09 -17.68 -54.99
C ALA A 273 -6.31 -17.14 -53.58
N SER A 274 -6.32 -18.04 -52.58
CA SER A 274 -6.47 -17.69 -51.17
C SER A 274 -5.25 -18.13 -50.35
N LEU A 275 -4.79 -17.27 -49.45
CA LEU A 275 -3.68 -17.53 -48.53
C LEU A 275 -4.10 -17.18 -47.11
N GLU A 276 -3.90 -18.09 -46.17
CA GLU A 276 -4.07 -17.79 -44.74
C GLU A 276 -2.80 -17.13 -44.19
N GLY A 277 -2.96 -16.12 -43.33
CA GLY A 277 -1.84 -15.44 -42.72
C GLY A 277 -2.19 -14.76 -41.40
N ASP A 278 -1.14 -14.38 -40.68
CA ASP A 278 -1.21 -13.65 -39.43
C ASP A 278 -1.24 -12.15 -39.68
N LEU A 279 -2.26 -11.46 -39.18
CA LEU A 279 -2.47 -10.02 -39.32
C LEU A 279 -1.80 -9.28 -38.16
N TYR A 280 -0.99 -8.29 -38.49
CA TYR A 280 -0.36 -7.35 -37.57
C TYR A 280 -0.82 -5.94 -37.89
N VAL A 281 -1.20 -5.20 -36.84
CA VAL A 281 -1.58 -3.79 -36.93
C VAL A 281 -0.75 -2.97 -35.93
N PRO A 282 -0.43 -1.70 -36.22
CA PRO A 282 0.29 -0.83 -35.31
C PRO A 282 -0.49 -0.66 -34.00
N ALA A 283 0.18 -0.76 -32.86
CA ALA A 283 -0.42 -0.58 -31.54
C ALA A 283 -0.65 0.90 -31.19
N ILE A 284 -1.34 1.64 -32.06
CA ILE A 284 -1.69 3.04 -31.89
C ILE A 284 -3.05 3.33 -32.53
N SER A 285 -3.88 4.12 -31.85
CA SER A 285 -5.22 4.48 -32.31
C SER A 285 -5.24 5.83 -33.00
N GLY A 286 -6.23 6.05 -33.88
CA GLY A 286 -6.47 7.37 -34.49
C GLY A 286 -5.45 7.77 -35.56
N LEU A 287 -4.82 6.81 -36.24
CA LEU A 287 -3.99 7.09 -37.41
C LEU A 287 -4.84 7.67 -38.54
N GLU A 288 -4.33 8.72 -39.18
CA GLU A 288 -4.92 9.21 -40.42
C GLU A 288 -4.84 8.13 -41.52
N PRO A 289 -5.81 8.08 -42.46
CA PRO A 289 -5.89 7.01 -43.45
C PRO A 289 -4.60 6.79 -44.25
N GLU A 290 -3.83 7.84 -44.51
CA GLU A 290 -2.56 7.79 -45.25
C GLU A 290 -1.42 7.09 -44.50
N TYR A 291 -1.52 6.93 -43.18
CA TYR A 291 -0.53 6.25 -42.34
C TYR A 291 -0.96 4.86 -41.89
N ILE A 292 -2.15 4.40 -42.30
CA ILE A 292 -2.61 3.05 -41.97
C ILE A 292 -1.75 2.05 -42.74
N LYS A 293 -1.04 1.21 -42.00
CA LYS A 293 -0.24 0.11 -42.54
C LYS A 293 -0.59 -1.15 -41.78
N VAL A 294 -0.73 -2.26 -42.51
CA VAL A 294 -0.93 -3.60 -41.94
C VAL A 294 0.08 -4.54 -42.56
N ILE A 295 0.48 -5.57 -41.80
CA ILE A 295 1.32 -6.65 -42.30
C ILE A 295 0.51 -7.93 -42.19
N VAL A 296 0.51 -8.72 -43.27
CA VAL A 296 0.06 -10.11 -43.22
C VAL A 296 1.28 -10.99 -43.44
N LYS A 297 1.60 -11.84 -42.47
CA LYS A 297 2.64 -12.86 -42.62
C LYS A 297 1.98 -14.19 -42.97
N VAL A 298 2.26 -14.66 -44.17
CA VAL A 298 1.85 -15.99 -44.65
C VAL A 298 3.00 -16.97 -44.33
N PRO A 299 2.71 -18.19 -43.87
CA PRO A 299 3.73 -19.21 -43.56
C PRO A 299 4.57 -19.62 -44.77
#